data_AF-A0A0T6A913-F1
#
_entry.id   AF-A0A0T6A913-F1
#
_cell.length_a   1.000
_cell.length_b   1.000
_cell.length_c   1.000
_cell.angle_alpha   90.00
_cell.angle_beta   90.00
_cell.angle_gamma   90.00
#
_symmetry.space_group_name_H-M   'P 1'
#
loop_
_entity.id
_entity.type
_entity.pdbx_description
1 polymer ?
#
loop_
_entity_poly.entity_id
_entity_poly.type
_entity_poly.pdbx_seq_one_letter_code
_entity_poly.pdbx_strand_id
1 'polypeptide(L)' 'MKCKRCRRAAAAVDLPSHHSAFCPDCFFVFFRRQVEEGIRKFSLLSPRDRVLVCVSGGKDSLVLWDVLM' A
#
# COMPACT_ATOMS: atom_id res chain seq x y z
N MET A 1 -13.97 -4.55 -15.40
CA MET A 1 -13.50 -3.16 -15.65
C MET A 1 -11.98 -3.15 -15.88
N LYS A 2 -11.43 -2.14 -16.57
CA LYS A 2 -9.97 -2.02 -16.75
C LYS A 2 -9.33 -1.31 -15.55
N CYS A 3 -8.08 -1.64 -15.26
CA CYS A 3 -7.29 -0.97 -14.21
C CYS A 3 -7.20 0.55 -14.47
N LYS A 4 -7.52 1.37 -13.46
CA LYS A 4 -7.50 2.84 -13.54
C LYS A 4 -6.10 3.39 -13.85
N ARG A 5 -5.04 2.78 -13.32
CA ARG A 5 -3.64 3.22 -13.53
C ARG A 5 -3.08 2.88 -14.91
N CYS A 6 -2.96 1.59 -15.24
CA CYS A 6 -2.30 1.17 -16.48
C CYS A 6 -3.22 1.16 -17.71
N ARG A 7 -4.54 1.17 -17.51
CA ARG A 7 -5.59 1.10 -18.55
C ARG A 7 -5.50 -0.11 -19.50
N ARG A 8 -4.65 -1.10 -19.18
CA ARG A 8 -4.36 -2.27 -20.00
C ARG A 8 -5.00 -3.54 -19.45
N ALA A 9 -4.62 -3.91 -18.23
CA ALA A 9 -5.09 -5.14 -17.57
C ALA A 9 -6.50 -5.00 -16.98
N ALA A 10 -7.17 -6.14 -16.83
CA ALA A 10 -8.39 -6.24 -16.03
C ALA A 10 -8.09 -5.87 -14.58
N ALA A 11 -8.99 -5.12 -13.95
CA ALA A 11 -8.89 -4.87 -12.52
C ALA A 11 -9.27 -6.14 -11.74
N ALA A 12 -8.49 -6.44 -10.70
CA ALA A 12 -8.73 -7.54 -9.76
C ALA A 12 -9.14 -7.04 -8.37
N VAL A 13 -8.79 -5.79 -8.04
CA VAL A 13 -9.14 -5.14 -6.76
C VAL A 13 -9.96 -3.90 -7.07
N ASP A 14 -11.19 -3.86 -6.56
CA ASP A 14 -12.05 -2.68 -6.60
C ASP A 14 -11.99 -1.94 -5.26
N LEU A 15 -11.85 -0.62 -5.31
CA LEU A 15 -11.77 0.27 -4.15
C LEU A 15 -12.84 1.36 -4.27
N PRO A 16 -14.07 1.09 -3.78
CA PRO A 16 -15.19 2.02 -3.91
C PRO A 16 -14.91 3.38 -3.25
N SER A 17 -14.24 3.39 -2.09
CA SER A 17 -13.86 4.61 -1.36
C SER A 17 -12.94 5.56 -2.15
N HIS A 18 -12.23 5.03 -3.14
CA HIS A 18 -11.33 5.79 -4.01
C HIS A 18 -11.88 5.95 -5.44
N HIS A 19 -13.11 5.50 -5.68
CA HIS A 19 -13.72 5.43 -7.02
C HIS A 19 -12.75 4.88 -8.07
N SER A 20 -12.10 3.76 -7.74
CA SER A 20 -10.99 3.22 -8.52
C SER A 20 -10.87 1.71 -8.41
N ALA A 21 -10.43 1.06 -9.49
CA ALA A 21 -10.08 -0.35 -9.48
C ALA A 21 -8.72 -0.58 -10.14
N PHE A 22 -7.95 -1.55 -9.66
CA PHE A 22 -6.57 -1.80 -10.06
C PHE A 22 -6.34 -3.27 -10.43
N CYS A 23 -5.43 -3.51 -11.39
CA CYS A 23 -4.84 -4.83 -11.58
C CYS A 23 -3.82 -5.10 -10.44
N PRO A 24 -3.43 -6.36 -10.19
CA PRO A 24 -2.55 -6.72 -9.08
C PRO A 24 -1.28 -5.86 -9.00
N ASP A 25 -0.53 -5.73 -10.09
CA ASP A 25 0.72 -4.95 -10.13
C ASP A 25 0.51 -3.47 -9.80
N CYS A 26 -0.62 -2.90 -10.24
CA CYS A 26 -0.91 -1.50 -10.01
C CYS A 26 -1.47 -1.24 -8.60
N PHE A 27 -2.14 -2.24 -8.02
CA PHE A 27 -2.66 -2.15 -6.66
C PHE A 27 -1.54 -2.01 -5.65
N PHE A 28 -0.48 -2.83 -5.73
CA PHE A 28 0.64 -2.75 -4.79
C PHE A 28 1.36 -1.39 -4.82
N VAL A 29 1.47 -0.76 -5.99
CA VAL A 29 2.04 0.60 -6.06
C VAL A 29 1.09 1.64 -5.45
N PHE A 30 -0.22 1.52 -5.68
CA PHE A 30 -1.19 2.38 -5.01
C PHE A 30 -1.10 2.20 -3.49
N PHE A 31 -1.08 0.97 -3.01
CA PHE A 31 -1.00 0.63 -1.59
C PHE A 31 0.24 1.21 -0.90
N ARG A 32 1.44 1.00 -1.49
CA ARG A 32 2.70 1.55 -0.95
C ARG A 32 2.66 3.08 -0.86
N ARG A 33 2.09 3.76 -1.87
CA ARG A 33 1.91 5.23 -1.85
C ARG A 33 0.96 5.69 -0.75
N GLN A 34 -0.14 4.97 -0.51
CA GLN A 34 -1.05 5.31 0.59
C GLN A 34 -0.35 5.21 1.95
N VAL A 35 0.51 4.21 2.15
CA VAL A 35 1.30 4.07 3.38
C VAL A 35 2.31 5.22 3.52
N GLU A 36 3.06 5.53 2.47
CA GLU A 36 4.01 6.65 2.45
C GLU A 36 3.31 8.00 2.73
N GLU A 37 2.16 8.24 2.10
CA GLU A 37 1.35 9.43 2.34
C GLU A 37 0.86 9.51 3.79
N GLY A 38 0.46 8.37 4.38
CA GLY A 38 0.08 8.27 5.79
C GLY A 38 1.23 8.64 6.72
N ILE A 39 2.41 8.04 6.51
CA ILE A 39 3.62 8.34 7.28
C ILE A 39 3.95 9.82 7.22
N ARG A 40 3.94 10.42 6.02
CA ARG A 40 4.22 11.84 5.82
C ARG A 40 3.17 12.74 6.48
N LYS A 41 1.87 12.44 6.26
CA LYS A 41 0.76 13.26 6.75
C LYS A 41 0.76 13.39 8.27
N PHE A 42 1.11 12.31 8.96
CA PHE A 42 1.12 12.26 10.42
C PHE A 42 2.52 12.35 11.03
N SER A 43 3.56 12.59 10.20
CA SER A 43 4.96 12.69 10.63
C SER A 43 5.39 11.51 11.52
N LEU A 44 5.01 10.28 11.12
CA LEU A 44 5.19 9.09 11.95
C LEU A 44 6.63 8.62 12.04
N LEU A 45 7.37 8.69 10.93
CA LEU A 45 8.70 8.10 10.75
C LEU A 45 9.53 8.96 9.78
N SER A 46 10.85 8.91 9.92
CA SER A 46 11.84 9.44 8.98
C SER A 46 12.67 8.31 8.33
N PRO A 47 13.27 8.53 7.14
CA PRO A 47 14.10 7.52 6.47
C PRO A 47 15.34 7.05 7.26
N ARG A 48 15.76 7.78 8.30
CA ARG A 48 16.92 7.43 9.15
C ARG A 48 16.52 6.75 10.46
N ASP A 49 15.23 6.62 10.72
CA ASP A 49 14.75 6.09 11.98
C ASP A 49 14.99 4.58 12.03
N ARG A 50 15.45 4.10 13.20
CA ARG A 50 15.46 2.67 13.48
C ARG A 50 14.10 2.27 14.02
N VAL A 51 13.28 1.66 13.18
CA VAL A 51 11.89 1.32 13.50
C VAL A 51 11.81 -0.12 14.03
N LEU A 52 11.24 -0.29 15.22
CA LEU A 52 10.91 -1.61 15.75
C LEU A 52 9.52 -2.03 15.23
N VAL A 53 9.46 -3.07 14.42
CA VAL A 53 8.20 -3.64 13.93
C VAL A 53 7.88 -4.90 14.74
N CYS A 54 6.79 -4.86 15.51
CA CYS A 54 6.34 -6.02 16.30
C CYS A 54 5.54 -7.00 15.42
N VAL A 55 6.16 -8.12 15.05
CA VAL A 55 5.58 -9.10 14.12
C VAL A 55 4.92 -10.25 14.88
N SER A 56 3.62 -10.42 14.68
CA SER A 56 2.83 -11.51 15.30
C SER A 56 2.69 -12.75 14.43
N GLY A 57 3.11 -12.68 13.15
CA GLY A 57 2.84 -13.70 12.13
C GLY A 57 1.48 -13.56 11.43
N GLY A 58 0.67 -12.58 11.81
CA GLY A 58 -0.58 -12.24 11.13
C GLY A 58 -0.36 -11.39 9.87
N LYS A 59 -1.38 -11.33 9.00
CA LYS A 59 -1.31 -10.57 7.73
C LYS A 59 -0.93 -9.10 7.94
N ASP A 60 -1.44 -8.44 8.98
CA ASP A 60 -1.28 -6.99 9.13
C ASP A 60 0.14 -6.63 9.54
N SER A 61 0.68 -7.35 10.52
CA SER A 61 2.04 -7.12 11.02
C SER A 61 3.10 -7.57 9.99
N LEU A 62 2.83 -8.63 9.22
CA LEU A 62 3.71 -9.06 8.13
C LEU A 62 3.69 -8.08 6.95
N VAL A 63 2.52 -7.60 6.52
CA VAL A 63 2.43 -6.61 5.43
C VAL A 63 3.06 -5.28 5.85
N LEU A 64 2.88 -4.84 7.09
CA LEU A 64 3.56 -3.64 7.59
C LEU A 64 5.08 -3.81 7.54
N TRP A 65 5.60 -4.98 7.92
CA TRP A 65 7.02 -5.26 7.86
C TRP A 65 7.56 -5.26 6.42
N ASP A 66 6.86 -5.92 5.48
CA ASP A 66 7.21 -5.96 4.05
C ASP A 66 7.23 -4.57 3.39
N VAL A 67 6.29 -3.70 3.78
CA VAL A 67 6.15 -2.37 3.17
C VAL A 67 7.19 -1.37 3.70
N LEU A 68 7.63 -1.53 4.95
CA LEU A 68 8.63 -0.65 5.56
C LEU A 68 10.08 -1.06 5.26
N MET A 69 10.30 -2.24 4.66
CA MET A 69 11.60 -2.71 4.16
C MET A 69 11.84 -2.33 2.70
#